data_AF-A0A1C4TRE8-F1
#
_entry.id   AF-A0A1C4TRE8-F1
#
_cell.length_a   1.000
_cell.length_b   1.000
_cell.length_c   1.000
_cell.angle_alpha   90.00
_cell.angle_beta   90.00
_cell.angle_gamma   90.00
#
_symmetry.space_group_name_H-M   'P 1'
#
loop_
_entity.id
_entity.type
_entity.pdbx_description
1 polymer ?
#
loop_
_entity_poly.entity_id
_entity_poly.type
_entity_poly.pdbx_seq_one_letter_code
_entity_poly.pdbx_strand_id
1 'polypeptide(L)'
;MALVLVILQPRISKAVQRRREHTGTVARTDGGPLLFTGLMLASVYGGYFTAAQGIIYLSLMGMLLDDTMQRLNAVKNVLAAVVNSIAALFFLFVAHFDWTAVVLIAVGSAIGGQIGAKVGRRLSPTVLRALIVTVGTVAIVQLLLR
;
A
#
# COMPACT_ATOMS: atom_id res chain seq x y z
N MET A 1 0.01 -12.34 10.69
CA MET A 1 -1.20 -11.84 9.98
C MET A 1 -0.86 -10.99 8.75
N ALA A 2 -0.01 -9.96 8.87
CA ALA A 2 0.53 -9.17 7.75
C ALA A 2 1.03 -9.97 6.53
N LEU A 3 1.75 -11.06 6.80
CA LEU A 3 2.38 -11.89 5.79
C LEU A 3 1.41 -12.59 4.84
N VAL A 4 0.32 -13.09 5.41
CA VAL A 4 -0.73 -13.82 4.70
C VAL A 4 -1.42 -12.86 3.72
N LEU A 5 -1.62 -11.61 4.13
CA LEU A 5 -2.14 -10.53 3.28
C LEU A 5 -1.19 -10.20 2.12
N VAL A 6 0.11 -10.10 2.34
CA VAL A 6 1.09 -9.81 1.27
C VAL A 6 1.18 -10.97 0.26
N ILE A 7 1.07 -12.21 0.71
CA ILE A 7 1.08 -13.40 -0.17
C ILE A 7 -0.22 -13.51 -0.98
N LEU A 8 -1.37 -13.16 -0.38
CA LEU A 8 -2.69 -13.16 -1.03
C LEU A 8 -2.95 -11.91 -1.91
N GLN A 9 -2.27 -10.79 -1.64
CA GLN A 9 -2.39 -9.52 -2.36
C GLN A 9 -2.40 -9.65 -3.90
N PRO A 10 -1.48 -10.37 -4.56
CA PRO A 10 -1.51 -10.50 -6.02
C PRO A 10 -2.66 -11.36 -6.53
N ARG A 11 -3.21 -12.28 -5.73
CA ARG A 11 -4.36 -13.12 -6.11
C ARG A 11 -5.68 -12.39 -5.88
N ILE A 12 -5.79 -11.63 -4.79
CA ILE A 12 -6.97 -10.79 -4.51
C ILE A 12 -7.05 -9.67 -5.54
N SER A 13 -5.92 -8.97 -5.80
CA SER A 13 -5.85 -7.95 -6.85
C SER A 13 -6.27 -8.50 -8.20
N LYS A 14 -5.76 -9.68 -8.62
CA LYS A 14 -6.16 -10.32 -9.89
C LYS A 14 -7.60 -10.85 -9.90
N ALA A 15 -8.12 -11.35 -8.79
CA ALA A 15 -9.48 -11.86 -8.69
C ALA A 15 -10.51 -10.72 -8.74
N VAL A 16 -10.21 -9.59 -8.09
CA VAL A 16 -10.98 -8.35 -8.19
C VAL A 16 -10.90 -7.78 -9.61
N GLN A 17 -9.72 -7.84 -10.25
CA GLN A 17 -9.52 -7.42 -11.64
C GLN A 17 -10.30 -8.29 -12.65
N ARG A 18 -10.34 -9.62 -12.45
CA ARG A 18 -11.14 -10.55 -13.27
C ARG A 18 -12.65 -10.40 -13.07
N ARG A 19 -13.10 -10.09 -11.85
CA ARG A 19 -14.51 -9.74 -11.61
C ARG A 19 -14.89 -8.44 -12.33
N ARG A 20 -13.95 -7.52 -12.52
CA ARG A 20 -14.12 -6.27 -13.28
C ARG A 20 -14.42 -6.51 -14.76
N GLU A 21 -13.74 -7.46 -15.40
CA GLU A 21 -13.99 -7.83 -16.81
C GLU A 21 -15.40 -8.43 -17.00
N HIS A 22 -15.94 -9.09 -15.98
CA HIS A 22 -17.22 -9.80 -16.06
C HIS A 22 -18.44 -8.99 -15.60
N THR A 23 -18.28 -7.96 -14.77
CA THR A 23 -19.43 -7.41 -14.02
C THR A 23 -20.07 -6.17 -14.64
N GLY A 24 -19.43 -5.47 -15.59
CA GLY A 24 -20.10 -4.43 -16.42
C GLY A 24 -20.98 -3.44 -15.64
N THR A 25 -20.68 -3.16 -14.37
CA THR A 25 -21.48 -2.27 -13.54
C THR A 25 -21.20 -0.85 -13.94
N VAL A 26 -22.25 -0.15 -14.39
CA VAL A 26 -22.29 1.27 -14.75
C VAL A 26 -21.55 2.10 -13.70
N ALA A 27 -20.29 2.40 -14.00
CA ALA A 27 -19.40 3.11 -13.12
C ALA A 27 -19.71 4.61 -13.21
N ARG A 28 -19.97 5.22 -12.05
CA ARG A 28 -20.27 6.65 -11.95
C ARG A 28 -18.94 7.43 -11.91
N THR A 29 -18.87 8.54 -12.64
CA THR A 29 -17.67 9.41 -12.75
C THR A 29 -17.15 9.87 -11.38
N ASP A 30 -18.03 9.99 -10.38
CA ASP A 30 -17.70 10.57 -9.07
C ASP A 30 -17.42 9.54 -7.97
N GLY A 31 -17.64 8.24 -8.23
CA GLY A 31 -17.54 7.16 -7.22
C GLY A 31 -18.57 7.22 -6.07
N GLY A 32 -19.24 8.35 -5.86
CA GLY A 32 -20.25 8.55 -4.83
C GLY A 32 -19.69 8.63 -3.39
N PRO A 33 -20.55 8.97 -2.40
CA PRO A 33 -20.14 9.12 -1.01
C PRO A 33 -19.52 7.84 -0.41
N LEU A 34 -19.90 6.67 -0.94
CA LEU A 34 -19.34 5.38 -0.53
C LEU A 34 -17.82 5.29 -0.79
N LEU A 35 -17.34 5.88 -1.89
CA LEU A 35 -15.92 5.94 -2.20
C LEU A 35 -15.18 6.80 -1.16
N PHE A 36 -15.72 7.98 -0.86
CA PHE A 36 -15.13 8.89 0.11
C PHE A 36 -15.05 8.28 1.50
N THR A 37 -16.14 7.66 1.98
CA THR A 37 -16.14 6.97 3.27
C THR A 37 -15.15 5.80 3.29
N GLY A 38 -15.12 5.00 2.21
CA GLY A 38 -14.17 3.89 2.09
C GLY A 38 -12.71 4.34 2.07
N LEU A 39 -12.40 5.41 1.35
CA LEU A 39 -11.08 6.04 1.30
C LEU A 39 -10.68 6.58 2.67
N MET A 40 -11.60 7.27 3.37
CA MET A 40 -11.35 7.81 4.70
C MET A 40 -11.03 6.72 5.71
N LEU A 41 -11.84 5.65 5.78
CA LEU A 41 -11.60 4.51 6.66
C LEU A 41 -10.28 3.80 6.32
N ALA A 42 -9.99 3.64 5.02
CA ALA A 42 -8.73 3.07 4.57
C ALA A 42 -7.52 3.94 4.91
N SER A 43 -7.66 5.27 4.92
CA SER A 43 -6.61 6.20 5.38
C SER A 43 -6.32 6.05 6.86
N VAL A 44 -7.36 5.96 7.70
CA VAL A 44 -7.21 5.75 9.15
C VAL A 44 -6.51 4.42 9.42
N TYR A 45 -6.94 3.34 8.76
CA TYR A 45 -6.30 2.04 8.85
C TYR A 45 -4.87 2.06 8.31
N GLY A 46 -4.63 2.85 7.25
CA GLY A 46 -3.32 3.03 6.62
C GLY A 46 -2.27 3.65 7.52
N GLY A 47 -2.67 4.49 8.48
CA GLY A 47 -1.80 4.99 9.53
C GLY A 47 -1.20 3.89 10.42
N TYR A 48 -1.89 2.75 10.55
CA TYR A 48 -1.39 1.56 11.24
C TYR A 48 -0.70 0.56 10.29
N PHE A 49 -1.27 0.35 9.09
CA PHE A 49 -0.80 -0.66 8.14
C PHE A 49 -0.66 -0.15 6.70
N THR A 50 0.36 0.68 6.48
CA THR A 50 0.58 1.42 5.22
C THR A 50 0.70 0.52 3.98
N ALA A 51 1.24 -0.70 4.12
CA ALA A 51 1.37 -1.63 3.00
C ALA A 51 0.03 -2.16 2.45
N ALA A 52 -1.00 -2.30 3.31
CA ALA A 52 -2.32 -2.81 2.92
C ALA A 52 -3.23 -1.70 2.34
N GLN A 53 -3.04 -0.45 2.78
CA GLN A 53 -3.81 0.71 2.36
C GLN A 53 -3.91 0.86 0.83
N GLY A 54 -2.79 0.69 0.12
CA GLY A 54 -2.75 0.84 -1.34
C GLY A 54 -3.63 -0.17 -2.09
N ILE A 55 -3.79 -1.38 -1.56
CA ILE A 55 -4.66 -2.41 -2.15
C ILE A 55 -6.13 -2.01 -1.97
N ILE A 56 -6.48 -1.51 -0.78
CA ILE A 56 -7.85 -1.09 -0.45
C ILE A 56 -8.26 0.08 -1.33
N TYR A 57 -7.38 1.08 -1.49
CA TYR A 57 -7.55 2.20 -2.41
C TYR A 57 -7.79 1.75 -3.86
N LEU A 58 -6.92 0.88 -4.39
CA LEU A 58 -7.04 0.42 -5.77
C LEU A 58 -8.28 -0.47 -5.97
N SER A 59 -8.72 -1.20 -4.94
CA SER A 59 -9.94 -2.01 -4.96
C SER A 59 -11.19 -1.14 -4.92
N LEU A 60 -11.25 -0.15 -4.03
CA LEU A 60 -12.39 0.77 -3.91
C LEU A 60 -12.53 1.65 -5.15
N MET A 61 -11.45 2.31 -5.56
CA MET A 61 -11.45 3.10 -6.80
C MET A 61 -11.67 2.21 -8.02
N GLY A 62 -11.14 0.99 -8.01
CA GLY A 62 -11.42 -0.03 -9.02
C GLY A 62 -12.90 -0.45 -9.07
N MET A 63 -13.62 -0.49 -7.96
CA MET A 63 -15.03 -0.88 -8.00
C MET A 63 -15.95 0.28 -8.37
N LEU A 64 -15.58 1.52 -8.03
CA LEU A 64 -16.49 2.66 -8.06
C LEU A 64 -16.17 3.71 -9.14
N LEU A 65 -14.95 3.75 -9.71
CA LEU A 65 -14.57 4.69 -10.78
C LEU A 65 -14.34 3.99 -12.12
N ASP A 66 -14.84 4.58 -13.21
CA ASP A 66 -14.51 4.18 -14.58
C ASP A 66 -13.28 4.92 -15.08
N ASP A 67 -12.12 4.57 -14.53
CA ASP A 67 -10.87 5.21 -14.91
C ASP A 67 -9.77 4.17 -15.17
N THR A 68 -8.77 4.60 -15.94
CA THR A 68 -7.67 3.71 -16.34
C THR A 68 -6.84 3.28 -15.11
N MET A 69 -6.31 2.05 -15.13
CA MET A 69 -5.46 1.54 -14.05
C MET A 69 -4.24 2.43 -13.75
N GLN A 70 -3.77 3.19 -14.74
CA GLN A 70 -2.70 4.16 -14.58
C GLN A 70 -3.15 5.39 -13.79
N ARG A 71 -4.33 5.95 -14.09
CA ARG A 71 -4.92 7.06 -13.34
C ARG A 71 -5.26 6.67 -11.90
N LEU A 72 -5.87 5.49 -11.70
CA LEU A 72 -6.16 4.98 -10.35
C LEU A 72 -4.88 4.79 -9.52
N ASN A 73 -3.79 4.32 -10.14
CA ASN A 73 -2.49 4.21 -9.46
C ASN A 73 -1.85 5.57 -9.13
N ALA A 74 -2.00 6.56 -10.01
CA ALA A 74 -1.53 7.91 -9.74
C ALA A 74 -2.28 8.53 -8.56
N VAL A 75 -3.62 8.44 -8.55
CA VAL A 75 -4.46 8.93 -7.45
C VAL A 75 -4.13 8.22 -6.14
N LYS A 76 -3.96 6.90 -6.15
CA LYS A 76 -3.52 6.11 -4.98
C LYS A 76 -2.21 6.65 -4.41
N ASN A 77 -1.21 6.92 -5.25
CA ASN A 77 0.10 7.40 -4.80
C ASN A 77 0.00 8.81 -4.19
N VAL A 78 -0.80 9.70 -4.79
CA VAL A 78 -1.04 11.05 -4.25
C VAL A 78 -1.75 10.97 -2.90
N LEU A 79 -2.80 10.17 -2.78
CA LEU A 79 -3.51 9.96 -1.51
C LEU A 79 -2.60 9.39 -0.43
N ALA A 80 -1.80 8.37 -0.78
CA ALA A 80 -0.84 7.80 0.15
C ALA A 80 0.21 8.83 0.59
N ALA A 81 0.70 9.69 -0.31
CA ALA A 81 1.62 10.76 0.05
C ALA A 81 0.99 11.76 1.03
N VAL A 82 -0.26 12.20 0.77
CA VAL A 82 -0.98 13.12 1.65
C VAL A 82 -1.18 12.52 3.04
N VAL A 83 -1.68 11.28 3.13
CA VAL A 83 -1.92 10.60 4.42
C VAL A 83 -0.62 10.42 5.21
N ASN A 84 0.45 9.97 4.55
CA ASN A 84 1.74 9.80 5.22
C ASN A 84 2.36 11.14 5.66
N SER A 85 2.22 12.20 4.86
CA SER A 85 2.69 13.55 5.23
C SER A 85 1.93 14.10 6.43
N ILE A 86 0.60 13.94 6.47
CA ILE A 86 -0.21 14.35 7.63
C ILE A 86 0.20 13.56 8.88
N ALA A 87 0.38 12.25 8.76
CA ALA A 87 0.85 11.42 9.87
C ALA A 87 2.23 11.86 10.36
N ALA A 88 3.17 12.12 9.45
CA ALA A 88 4.51 12.61 9.78
C ALA A 88 4.46 13.97 10.51
N LEU A 89 3.65 14.91 10.02
CA LEU A 89 3.43 16.21 10.67
C LEU A 89 2.83 16.03 12.06
N PHE A 90 1.79 15.21 12.21
CA PHE A 90 1.18 14.95 13.51
C PHE A 90 2.19 14.38 14.52
N PHE A 91 2.97 13.37 14.11
CA PHE A 91 4.02 12.82 14.95
C PHE A 91 5.07 13.87 15.31
N LEU A 92 5.48 14.73 14.38
CA LEU A 92 6.47 15.79 14.61
C LEU A 92 6.10 16.71 15.79
N PHE A 93 4.80 17.00 15.97
CA PHE A 93 4.33 17.89 17.04
C PHE A 93 4.00 17.18 18.35
N VAL A 94 3.72 15.87 18.32
CA VAL A 94 3.23 15.12 19.50
C VAL A 94 4.32 14.26 20.15
N ALA A 95 5.25 13.73 19.37
CA ALA A 95 6.27 12.81 19.88
C ALA A 95 7.56 13.54 20.26
N HIS A 96 8.20 13.08 21.33
CA HIS A 96 9.56 13.48 21.68
C HIS A 96 10.54 12.59 20.90
N PHE A 97 11.30 13.19 19.99
CA PHE A 97 12.20 12.46 19.11
C PHE A 97 13.64 12.51 19.60
N ASP A 98 14.32 11.37 19.49
CA ASP A 98 15.75 11.39 19.28
C ASP A 98 16.02 11.78 17.83
N TRP A 99 16.46 13.02 17.63
CA TRP A 99 16.76 13.57 16.30
C TRP A 99 17.84 12.77 15.55
N THR A 100 18.72 12.07 16.27
CA THR A 100 19.72 11.18 15.68
C THR A 100 19.05 9.99 15.01
N ALA A 101 18.11 9.35 15.71
CA ALA A 101 17.33 8.25 15.16
C ALA A 101 16.46 8.71 13.97
N VAL A 102 15.86 9.89 14.06
CA VAL A 102 15.07 10.48 12.95
C VAL A 102 15.92 10.67 11.70
N VAL A 103 17.12 11.27 11.82
CA VAL A 103 18.01 11.48 10.67
C VAL A 103 18.48 10.16 10.08
N LEU A 104 18.89 9.20 10.92
CA LEU A 104 19.31 7.87 10.46
C LEU A 104 18.19 7.14 9.71
N ILE A 105 16.97 7.15 10.25
CA ILE A 105 15.81 6.54 9.61
C ILE A 105 15.44 7.27 8.33
N ALA A 106 15.45 8.61 8.32
CA ALA A 106 15.12 9.40 7.14
C ALA A 106 16.11 9.17 5.99
N VAL A 107 17.41 9.23 6.28
CA VAL A 107 18.46 8.99 5.28
C VAL A 107 18.46 7.53 4.82
N GLY A 108 18.37 6.58 5.75
CA GLY A 108 18.29 5.16 5.45
C GLY A 108 17.08 4.80 4.59
N SER A 109 15.91 5.36 4.92
CA SER A 109 14.67 5.16 4.17
C SER A 109 14.69 5.84 2.80
N ALA A 110 15.28 7.04 2.69
CA ALA A 110 15.43 7.73 1.42
C ALA A 110 16.34 6.94 0.47
N ILE A 111 17.53 6.54 0.93
CA ILE A 111 18.48 5.75 0.15
C ILE A 111 17.89 4.38 -0.20
N GLY A 112 17.36 3.66 0.80
CA GLY A 112 16.74 2.35 0.62
C GLY A 112 15.53 2.40 -0.30
N GLY A 113 14.69 3.44 -0.20
CA GLY A 113 13.55 3.66 -1.07
C GLY A 113 13.94 3.93 -2.52
N GLN A 114 14.96 4.76 -2.76
CA GLN A 114 15.47 5.05 -4.10
C GLN A 114 16.11 3.81 -4.75
N ILE A 115 16.97 3.11 -4.01
CA ILE A 115 17.60 1.86 -4.47
C ILE A 115 16.53 0.80 -4.72
N GLY A 116 15.60 0.62 -3.77
CA GLY A 116 14.50 -0.32 -3.87
C GLY A 116 13.59 -0.05 -5.07
N ALA A 117 13.27 1.22 -5.36
CA ALA A 117 12.50 1.59 -6.54
C ALA A 117 13.27 1.30 -7.85
N LYS A 118 14.56 1.61 -7.89
CA LYS A 118 15.41 1.40 -9.07
C LYS A 118 15.64 -0.09 -9.35
N VAL A 119 15.95 -0.88 -8.33
CA VAL A 119 16.20 -2.32 -8.43
C VAL A 119 14.88 -3.08 -8.59
N GLY A 120 13.85 -2.72 -7.85
CA GLY A 120 12.52 -3.33 -7.91
C GLY A 120 11.89 -3.28 -9.30
N ARG A 121 12.09 -2.18 -10.03
CA ARG A 121 11.65 -2.05 -11.43
C ARG A 121 12.38 -2.98 -12.41
N ARG A 122 13.54 -3.54 -12.03
CA ARG A 122 14.33 -4.47 -12.84
C ARG A 122 14.11 -5.94 -12.46
N LEU A 123 13.42 -6.22 -11.36
CA LEU A 123 13.18 -7.58 -10.89
C LEU A 123 12.03 -8.23 -11.65
N SER A 124 12.21 -9.50 -12.02
CA SER A 124 11.12 -10.28 -12.61
C SER A 124 10.04 -10.56 -11.55
N PRO A 125 8.76 -10.69 -11.96
CA PRO A 125 7.65 -10.94 -11.03
C PRO A 125 7.87 -12.16 -10.13
N THR A 126 8.57 -13.18 -10.63
CA THR A 126 8.90 -14.41 -9.90
C THR A 126 9.90 -14.15 -8.77
N VAL A 127 10.94 -13.35 -9.02
CA VAL A 127 11.96 -13.03 -8.00
C VAL A 127 11.36 -12.19 -6.90
N LEU A 128 10.56 -11.18 -7.25
CA LEU A 128 9.85 -10.36 -6.27
C LEU A 128 8.97 -11.21 -5.37
N ARG A 129 8.27 -12.18 -5.95
CA ARG A 129 7.35 -13.07 -5.21
C ARG A 129 8.11 -14.04 -4.31
N ALA A 130 9.20 -14.64 -4.79
CA ALA A 130 10.04 -15.51 -3.99
C ALA A 130 10.62 -14.75 -2.79
N LEU A 131 11.11 -13.54 -3.01
CA LEU A 131 11.69 -12.70 -1.96
C LEU A 131 10.66 -12.34 -0.88
N ILE A 132 9.45 -11.94 -1.28
CA ILE A 132 8.33 -11.69 -0.36
C ILE A 132 8.00 -12.92 0.49
N VAL A 133 7.88 -14.10 -0.13
CA VAL A 133 7.54 -15.34 0.56
C VAL A 133 8.66 -15.73 1.53
N THR A 134 9.92 -15.71 1.09
CA THR A 134 11.07 -16.09 1.92
C THR A 134 11.22 -15.19 3.13
N VAL A 135 11.28 -13.86 2.92
CA VAL A 135 11.39 -12.89 4.02
C VAL A 135 10.27 -13.09 5.01
N GLY A 136 9.06 -13.32 4.49
CA GLY A 136 7.93 -13.42 5.37
C GLY A 136 7.87 -14.75 6.14
N THR A 137 8.24 -15.87 5.52
CA THR A 137 8.39 -17.15 6.21
C THR A 137 9.44 -17.06 7.32
N VAL A 138 10.57 -16.41 7.06
CA VAL A 138 11.63 -16.18 8.07
C VAL A 138 11.07 -15.38 9.25
N ALA A 139 10.32 -14.31 9.00
CA ALA A 139 9.70 -13.51 10.06
C ALA A 139 8.72 -14.34 10.94
N ILE A 140 7.92 -15.22 10.32
CA ILE A 140 7.03 -16.12 11.07
C ILE A 140 7.83 -17.10 11.93
N VAL A 141 8.86 -17.73 11.35
CA VAL A 141 9.70 -18.67 12.10
C VAL A 141 10.38 -17.97 13.27
N GLN A 142 10.92 -16.77 13.06
CA GLN A 142 11.59 -16.04 14.13
C GLN A 142 10.63 -15.65 15.27
N LEU A 143 9.38 -15.30 14.94
CA LEU A 143 8.35 -14.95 15.91
C LEU A 143 7.76 -16.17 16.64
N LEU A 144 7.94 -17.38 16.11
CA LEU A 144 7.58 -18.62 16.81
C LEU A 144 8.71 -19.14 17.71
N LEU A 145 9.96 -18.79 17.39
CA LEU A 145 11.16 -19.20 18.14
C LEU A 145 11.56 -18.20 19.24
N ARG A 146 10.94 -17.02 19.29
CA ARG A 146 11.12 -15.99 20.32
C ARG A 146 9.81 -15.71 21.03
#